data_AF-A0A8X6FXU8-F1
#
_entry.id   AF-A0A8X6FXU8-F1
#
_cell.length_a   1.000
_cell.length_b   1.000
_cell.length_c   1.000
_cell.angle_alpha   90.00
_cell.angle_beta   90.00
_cell.angle_gamma   90.00
#
_symmetry.space_group_name_H-M   'P 1'
#
loop_
_entity.id
_entity.type
_entity.pdbx_description
1 polymer ?
#
loop_
_entity_poly.entity_id
_entity_poly.type
_entity_poly.pdbx_seq_one_letter_code
_entity_poly.pdbx_strand_id
1 'polypeptide(L)'
;DDKYLEVEFSPHGQHLLLFLSGRKNAIKMCLPVEYQATINQQNNTWRGIASIPKAYFPPGVNRFNAYAIHGSGDGRQYEALFPVPTSHFTHPDFHRLEFFRYIAFDKLLAIDSALSEEWKKCFTECRKGARMQRRLMYIFANKKSERQLSFILSLF
;
A
#
# COMPACT_ATOMS: atom_id res chain seq x y z
N ASP A 1 -4.83 17.59 -2.98
CA ASP A 1 -4.81 16.32 -2.23
C ASP A 1 -3.63 15.46 -2.63
N ASP A 2 -3.03 14.87 -1.61
CA ASP A 2 -1.91 13.97 -1.70
C ASP A 2 -2.23 12.76 -2.59
N LYS A 3 -1.38 12.42 -3.57
CA LYS A 3 -1.50 11.18 -4.36
C LYS A 3 -0.46 10.18 -3.89
N TYR A 4 -0.89 8.97 -3.58
CA TYR A 4 0.04 7.92 -3.17
C TYR A 4 -0.41 6.55 -3.66
N LEU A 5 0.59 5.72 -3.94
CA LEU A 5 0.40 4.31 -4.22
C LEU A 5 0.51 3.55 -2.91
N GLU A 6 -0.40 2.61 -2.69
CA GLU A 6 -0.29 1.62 -1.63
C GLU A 6 -0.21 0.24 -2.25
N VAL A 7 0.72 -0.57 -1.78
CA VAL A 7 0.86 -1.96 -2.19
C VAL A 7 0.94 -2.84 -0.96
N GLU A 8 0.15 -3.92 -0.95
CA GLU A 8 0.12 -4.93 0.10
C GLU A 8 0.43 -6.30 -0.50
N PHE A 9 1.23 -7.09 0.22
CA PHE A 9 1.64 -8.43 -0.19
C PHE A 9 1.57 -9.40 0.99
N SER A 10 1.22 -10.66 0.72
CA SER A 10 1.17 -11.73 1.72
C SER A 10 2.09 -12.91 1.36
N PRO A 11 2.50 -13.75 2.33
CA PRO A 11 3.32 -14.94 2.07
C PRO A 11 2.67 -16.00 1.18
N HIS A 12 1.34 -15.98 1.03
CA HIS A 12 0.58 -16.97 0.25
C HIS A 12 0.17 -16.45 -1.13
N GLY A 13 0.80 -15.38 -1.61
CA GLY A 13 0.60 -14.86 -2.97
C GLY A 13 -0.57 -13.88 -3.11
N GLN A 14 -1.33 -13.61 -2.04
CA GLN A 14 -2.32 -12.54 -2.08
C GLN A 14 -1.63 -11.18 -2.09
N HIS A 15 -2.24 -10.24 -2.81
CA HIS A 15 -1.75 -8.88 -2.91
C HIS A 15 -2.92 -7.91 -3.14
N LEU A 16 -2.71 -6.63 -2.79
CA LEU A 16 -3.65 -5.56 -3.01
C LEU A 16 -2.88 -4.28 -3.34
N LEU A 17 -3.16 -3.69 -4.50
CA LEU A 17 -2.57 -2.41 -4.90
C LEU A 17 -3.67 -1.38 -5.11
N LEU A 18 -3.47 -0.19 -4.54
CA LEU A 18 -4.45 0.90 -4.51
C LEU A 18 -3.84 2.21 -5.02
N PHE A 19 -4.59 2.94 -5.83
CA PHE A 19 -4.34 4.37 -6.03
C PHE A 19 -5.15 5.17 -5.03
N LEU A 20 -4.50 6.07 -4.30
CA LEU A 20 -5.14 6.97 -3.36
C LEU A 20 -4.94 8.44 -3.76
N SER A 21 -5.99 9.24 -3.60
CA SER A 21 -5.95 10.70 -3.82
C SER A 21 -6.60 11.39 -2.63
N GLY A 22 -5.80 11.72 -1.63
CA GLY A 22 -6.21 12.11 -0.29
C GLY A 22 -6.03 10.96 0.69
N ARG A 23 -5.78 11.29 1.97
CA ARG A 23 -5.58 10.30 3.04
C ARG A 23 -6.78 9.35 3.12
N LYS A 24 -6.53 8.03 3.01
CA LYS A 24 -7.52 6.95 3.04
C LYS A 24 -8.59 7.05 1.94
N ASN A 25 -8.34 7.80 0.87
CA ASN A 25 -9.27 7.96 -0.24
C ASN A 25 -8.81 7.16 -1.46
N ALA A 26 -9.13 5.87 -1.48
CA ALA A 26 -8.84 5.00 -2.61
C ALA A 26 -9.72 5.36 -3.81
N ILE A 27 -9.09 5.70 -4.94
CA ILE A 27 -9.75 6.00 -6.22
C ILE A 27 -9.69 4.83 -7.20
N LYS A 28 -8.81 3.86 -6.94
CA LYS A 28 -8.74 2.58 -7.65
C LYS A 28 -8.22 1.51 -6.70
N MET A 29 -8.78 0.31 -6.81
CA MET A 29 -8.38 -0.85 -6.03
C MET A 29 -8.08 -2.02 -6.98
N CYS A 30 -7.36 -3.01 -6.48
CA CYS A 30 -7.01 -4.24 -7.20
C CYS A 30 -6.25 -3.96 -8.52
N LEU A 31 -5.25 -3.07 -8.47
CA LEU A 31 -4.38 -2.86 -9.63
C LEU A 31 -3.60 -4.14 -9.92
N PRO A 32 -3.49 -4.57 -11.20
CA PRO A 32 -2.78 -5.79 -11.55
C PRO A 32 -1.28 -5.63 -11.28
N VAL A 33 -0.65 -6.68 -10.76
CA VAL A 33 0.78 -6.76 -10.50
C VAL A 33 1.24 -8.21 -10.68
N GLU A 34 2.48 -8.39 -11.14
CA GLU A 34 3.14 -9.69 -11.05
C GLU A 34 3.74 -9.84 -9.65
N TYR A 35 3.33 -10.88 -8.92
CA TYR A 35 3.80 -11.13 -7.57
C TYR A 35 4.06 -12.62 -7.35
N GLN A 36 5.24 -12.92 -6.81
CA GLN A 36 5.64 -14.26 -6.40
C GLN A 36 6.03 -14.25 -4.92
N ALA A 37 5.53 -15.24 -4.17
CA ALA A 37 5.92 -15.48 -2.79
C ALA A 37 6.51 -16.88 -2.64
N THR A 38 7.55 -17.02 -1.83
CA THR A 38 8.16 -18.30 -1.47
C THR A 38 8.29 -18.38 0.03
N ILE A 39 7.68 -19.40 0.64
CA ILE A 39 7.75 -19.67 2.08
C ILE A 39 8.87 -20.67 2.33
N ASN A 40 9.80 -20.32 3.23
CA ASN A 40 10.77 -21.25 3.79
C ASN A 40 10.26 -21.76 5.15
N GLN A 41 9.78 -23.00 5.16
CA GLN A 41 9.24 -23.62 6.36
C GLN A 41 10.29 -23.93 7.42
N GLN A 42 11.55 -24.15 7.03
CA GLN A 42 12.61 -24.58 7.95
C GLN A 42 13.00 -23.47 8.93
N ASN A 43 13.03 -22.22 8.46
CA ASN A 43 13.40 -21.07 9.28
C ASN A 43 12.23 -20.12 9.58
N ASN A 44 11.00 -20.51 9.19
CA ASN A 44 9.80 -19.68 9.35
C ASN A 44 9.95 -18.27 8.74
N THR A 45 10.50 -18.21 7.53
CA THR A 45 10.60 -16.97 6.76
C THR A 45 9.88 -17.09 5.44
N TRP A 46 9.67 -15.98 4.77
CA TRP A 46 9.21 -15.97 3.39
C TRP A 46 9.83 -14.79 2.65
N ARG A 47 9.84 -14.89 1.32
CA ARG A 47 10.31 -13.85 0.42
C ARG A 47 9.25 -13.56 -0.62
N GLY A 48 8.93 -12.28 -0.79
CA GLY A 48 8.08 -11.76 -1.85
C GLY A 48 8.90 -11.02 -2.90
N ILE A 49 8.53 -11.17 -4.17
CA ILE A 49 9.07 -10.39 -5.28
C ILE A 49 7.89 -9.90 -6.11
N ALA A 50 7.77 -8.59 -6.27
CA ALA A 50 6.72 -7.95 -7.07
C ALA A 50 7.32 -7.03 -8.13
N SER A 51 6.78 -7.08 -9.35
CA SER A 51 7.13 -6.16 -10.43
C SER A 51 6.08 -5.06 -10.52
N ILE A 52 6.36 -3.91 -9.88
CA ILE A 52 5.43 -2.77 -9.85
C ILE A 52 5.69 -1.89 -11.09
N PRO A 53 4.67 -1.67 -11.96
CA PRO A 53 4.83 -0.78 -13.10
C PRO A 53 5.22 0.65 -12.67
N LYS A 54 6.22 1.25 -13.34
CA LYS A 54 6.63 2.65 -13.09
C LYS A 54 5.43 3.61 -13.18
N ALA A 55 4.50 3.33 -14.09
CA ALA A 55 3.30 4.12 -14.32
C ALA A 55 2.33 4.15 -13.11
N TYR A 56 2.51 3.30 -12.11
CA TYR A 56 1.68 3.31 -10.90
C TYR A 56 2.14 4.36 -9.89
N PHE A 57 3.38 4.81 -9.98
CA PHE A 57 3.92 5.82 -9.08
C PHE A 57 3.35 7.19 -9.45
N PRO A 58 2.86 7.97 -8.46
CA PRO A 58 2.43 9.34 -8.74
C PRO A 58 3.64 10.23 -9.06
N PRO A 59 3.44 11.32 -9.82
CA PRO A 59 4.51 12.25 -10.15
C PRO A 59 5.08 12.91 -8.90
N GLY A 60 6.40 13.08 -8.87
CA GLY A 60 7.09 13.78 -7.79
C GLY A 60 7.14 13.00 -6.46
N VAL A 61 6.81 11.71 -6.49
CA VAL A 61 6.93 10.84 -5.32
C VAL A 61 8.35 10.86 -4.78
N ASN A 62 8.47 11.17 -3.49
CA ASN A 62 9.76 11.32 -2.84
C ASN A 62 9.72 10.95 -1.36
N ARG A 63 8.60 10.45 -0.86
CA ARG A 63 8.40 9.98 0.49
C ARG A 63 7.94 8.53 0.47
N PHE A 64 8.39 7.78 1.46
CA PHE A 64 8.13 6.36 1.56
C PHE A 64 8.02 5.92 3.02
N ASN A 65 7.20 4.90 3.24
CA ASN A 65 7.30 4.06 4.42
C ASN A 65 6.93 2.61 4.09
N ALA A 66 7.48 1.69 4.87
CA ALA A 66 7.18 0.27 4.79
C ALA A 66 6.66 -0.20 6.14
N TYR A 67 5.69 -1.10 6.11
CA TYR A 67 5.12 -1.68 7.31
C TYR A 67 5.16 -3.20 7.25
N ALA A 68 5.21 -3.84 8.42
CA ALA A 68 4.97 -5.27 8.56
C ALA A 68 3.94 -5.49 9.67
N ILE A 69 2.94 -6.31 9.36
CA ILE A 69 1.93 -6.76 10.33
C ILE A 69 2.09 -8.25 10.46
N HIS A 70 2.30 -8.76 11.67
CA HIS A 70 2.43 -10.20 11.92
C HIS A 70 1.85 -10.60 13.28
N GLY A 71 1.73 -11.90 13.53
CA GLY A 71 0.99 -12.40 14.70
C GLY A 71 -0.54 -12.28 14.58
N SER A 72 -1.25 -12.61 15.65
CA SER A 72 -2.71 -12.66 15.67
C SER A 72 -3.29 -12.33 17.06
N GLY A 73 -4.53 -11.84 17.08
CA GLY A 73 -5.20 -11.42 18.33
C GLY A 73 -4.37 -10.39 19.10
N ASP A 74 -4.25 -10.61 20.41
CA ASP A 74 -3.44 -9.77 21.31
C ASP A 74 -1.94 -9.88 21.03
N GLY A 75 -1.50 -10.93 20.34
CA GLY A 75 -0.12 -11.12 19.91
C GLY A 75 0.21 -10.48 18.55
N ARG A 76 -0.71 -9.70 17.96
CA ARG A 76 -0.45 -9.01 16.70
C ARG A 76 0.54 -7.86 16.90
N GLN A 77 1.58 -7.86 16.07
CA GLN A 77 2.64 -6.87 16.05
C GLN A 77 2.52 -5.99 14.80
N TYR A 78 2.95 -4.74 14.97
CA TYR A 78 2.94 -3.70 13.94
C TYR A 78 4.30 -3.04 13.90
N GLU A 79 4.99 -3.20 12.78
CA GLU A 79 6.33 -2.68 12.56
C GLU A 79 6.31 -1.67 11.43
N ALA A 80 7.24 -0.72 11.48
CA ALA A 80 7.41 0.30 10.45
C ALA A 80 8.91 0.55 10.21
N LEU A 81 9.30 0.70 8.94
CA LEU A 81 10.65 1.12 8.56
C LEU A 81 10.97 2.50 9.15
N PHE A 82 10.01 3.42 9.06
CA PHE A 82 10.06 4.72 9.71
C PHE A 82 8.98 4.78 10.80
N PRO A 83 9.36 4.66 12.09
CA PRO A 83 8.41 4.55 13.19
C PRO A 83 7.52 5.78 13.37
N VAL A 84 6.27 5.50 13.75
CA VAL A 84 5.31 6.50 14.22
C VAL A 84 5.42 6.57 15.76
N PRO A 85 5.54 7.77 16.37
CA PRO A 85 5.56 7.90 17.82
C PRO A 85 4.30 7.33 18.47
N THR A 86 4.45 6.30 19.31
CA THR A 86 3.33 5.58 19.92
C THR A 86 2.62 6.37 21.02
N SER A 87 3.28 7.36 21.62
CA SER A 87 2.73 8.20 22.69
C SER A 87 1.54 9.06 22.27
N HIS A 88 1.35 9.29 20.97
CA HIS A 88 0.30 10.18 20.44
C HIS A 88 -0.87 9.44 19.81
N PHE A 89 -0.79 8.12 19.63
CA PHE A 89 -1.78 7.36 18.89
C PHE A 89 -2.12 6.04 19.56
N THR A 90 -3.41 5.79 19.74
CA THR A 90 -3.92 4.58 20.41
C THR A 90 -4.09 3.39 19.47
N HIS A 91 -4.04 3.62 18.15
CA HIS A 91 -4.26 2.59 17.14
C HIS A 91 -3.27 2.75 15.96
N PRO A 92 -2.82 1.64 15.36
CA PRO A 92 -2.05 1.67 14.12
C PRO A 92 -2.81 2.38 13.00
N ASP A 93 -2.11 3.24 12.25
CA ASP A 93 -2.63 3.90 11.06
C ASP A 93 -1.49 4.08 10.05
N PHE A 94 -1.51 3.27 9.00
CA PHE A 94 -0.47 3.22 7.97
C PHE A 94 -0.58 4.37 6.96
N HIS A 95 -1.64 5.19 7.03
CA HIS A 95 -1.83 6.35 6.16
C HIS A 95 -1.47 7.67 6.86
N ARG A 96 -0.63 7.63 7.90
CA ARG A 96 -0.02 8.83 8.50
C ARG A 96 1.18 9.29 7.68
N LEU A 97 0.88 9.88 6.52
CA LEU A 97 1.85 10.32 5.51
C LEU A 97 2.92 11.28 6.06
N GLU A 98 2.63 11.98 7.16
CA GLU A 98 3.55 12.87 7.87
C GLU A 98 4.79 12.15 8.44
N PHE A 99 4.72 10.84 8.67
CA PHE A 99 5.86 10.05 9.18
C PHE A 99 6.67 9.37 8.07
N PHE A 100 6.27 9.52 6.81
CA PHE A 100 7.01 8.97 5.69
C PHE A 100 8.30 9.77 5.51
N ARG A 101 9.38 9.08 5.20
CA ARG A 101 10.70 9.72 5.07
C ARG A 101 11.08 9.88 3.62
N TYR A 102 11.91 10.88 3.39
CA TYR A 102 12.44 11.18 2.07
C TYR A 102 13.24 9.99 1.55
N ILE A 103 12.99 9.65 0.29
CA ILE A 103 13.78 8.74 -0.51
C ILE A 103 13.91 9.35 -1.90
N ALA A 104 15.10 9.30 -2.48
CA ALA A 104 15.38 9.87 -3.79
C ALA A 104 14.86 8.95 -4.90
N PHE A 105 13.53 8.75 -4.97
CA PHE A 105 12.92 7.91 -6.00
C PHE A 105 13.20 8.43 -7.39
N ASP A 106 13.28 9.75 -7.59
CA ASP A 106 13.70 10.38 -8.83
C ASP A 106 15.05 9.86 -9.35
N LYS A 107 15.96 9.48 -8.45
CA LYS A 107 17.26 8.88 -8.79
C LYS A 107 17.21 7.37 -8.97
N LEU A 108 16.28 6.70 -8.29
CA LEU A 108 16.13 5.24 -8.31
C LEU A 108 15.25 4.73 -9.45
N LEU A 109 14.23 5.52 -9.78
CA LEU A 109 13.17 5.25 -10.73
C LEU A 109 13.01 6.55 -11.52
N ALA A 110 13.23 6.52 -12.83
CA ALA A 110 13.04 7.70 -13.69
C ALA A 110 11.55 8.03 -13.85
N ILE A 111 10.87 8.39 -12.74
CA ILE A 111 9.43 8.61 -12.67
C ILE A 111 9.09 9.88 -13.43
N ASP A 112 8.05 9.79 -14.24
CA ASP A 112 7.62 10.91 -15.07
C ASP A 112 7.03 12.03 -14.22
N SER A 113 7.27 13.28 -14.61
CA SER A 113 6.72 14.46 -13.94
C SER A 113 5.21 14.64 -14.19
N ALA A 114 4.64 13.90 -15.14
CA ALA A 114 3.23 13.92 -15.48
C ALA A 114 2.53 12.65 -15.00
N LEU A 115 1.24 12.76 -14.65
CA LEU A 115 0.42 11.59 -14.31
C LEU A 115 0.39 10.62 -15.49
N SER A 116 0.51 9.33 -15.18
CA SER A 116 0.33 8.26 -16.16
C SER A 116 -1.13 8.17 -16.63
N GLU A 117 -1.35 7.42 -17.70
CA GLU A 117 -2.69 7.16 -18.22
C GLU A 117 -3.53 6.34 -17.23
N GLU A 118 -2.90 5.45 -16.46
CA GLU A 118 -3.53 4.67 -15.38
C GLU A 118 -4.18 5.59 -14.34
N TRP A 119 -3.46 6.62 -13.91
CA TRP A 119 -3.98 7.62 -12.97
C TRP A 119 -5.07 8.49 -13.61
N LYS A 120 -4.87 8.97 -14.84
CA LYS A 120 -5.85 9.83 -15.55
C LYS A 120 -7.19 9.12 -15.77
N LYS A 121 -7.17 7.82 -16.09
CA LYS A 121 -8.37 6.99 -16.23
C LYS A 121 -9.19 6.97 -14.94
N CYS A 122 -8.54 6.84 -13.78
CA CYS A 122 -9.23 6.82 -12.49
C CYS A 122 -10.00 8.12 -12.21
N PHE A 123 -9.41 9.28 -12.53
CA PHE A 123 -10.10 10.56 -12.35
C PHE A 123 -11.24 10.79 -13.34
N THR A 124 -11.12 10.30 -14.57
CA THR A 124 -12.20 10.40 -15.56
C THR A 124 -13.37 9.45 -15.23
N GLU A 125 -13.08 8.22 -14.80
CA GLU A 125 -14.08 7.26 -14.30
C GLU A 125 -14.77 7.76 -13.04
N CYS A 126 -14.03 8.29 -12.07
CA CYS A 126 -14.61 8.84 -10.84
C CYS A 126 -15.55 10.03 -11.11
N ARG A 127 -15.22 10.89 -12.10
CA ARG A 127 -16.11 11.99 -12.53
C ARG A 127 -17.40 11.49 -13.19
N LYS A 128 -17.35 10.38 -13.93
CA LYS A 128 -18.53 9.73 -14.52
C LYS A 128 -19.34 8.96 -13.46
N GLY A 129 -18.67 8.36 -12.48
CA GLY A 129 -19.23 7.58 -11.38
C GLY A 129 -19.76 8.39 -10.20
N ALA A 130 -19.53 9.71 -10.14
CA ALA A 130 -20.15 10.58 -9.13
C ALA A 130 -21.70 10.60 -9.19
N ARG A 131 -22.31 9.95 -10.20
CA ARG A 131 -23.74 9.69 -10.29
C ARG A 131 -24.18 8.35 -9.67
N MET A 132 -23.26 7.47 -9.26
CA MET A 132 -23.60 6.15 -8.71
C MET A 132 -22.59 5.66 -7.66
N GLN A 133 -23.08 5.50 -6.43
CA GLN A 133 -22.54 4.66 -5.35
C GLN A 133 -21.40 5.23 -4.48
N ARG A 134 -21.83 5.93 -3.42
CA ARG A 134 -21.22 5.76 -2.09
C ARG A 134 -21.62 4.38 -1.58
N ARG A 135 -20.74 3.38 -1.65
CA ARG A 135 -20.87 2.20 -0.80
C ARG A 135 -19.53 1.96 -0.14
N LEU A 136 -19.46 2.33 1.14
CA LEU A 136 -18.37 1.94 2.03
C LEU A 136 -18.25 0.42 1.94
N MET A 137 -17.19 -0.05 1.28
CA MET A 137 -16.80 -1.44 1.32
C MET A 137 -15.76 -1.56 2.42
N TYR A 138 -16.23 -1.83 3.64
CA TYR A 138 -15.38 -2.32 4.71
C TYR A 138 -14.81 -3.65 4.25
N ILE A 139 -13.50 -3.72 3.99
CA ILE A 139 -12.82 -5.00 3.84
C ILE A 139 -12.73 -5.60 5.25
N PHE A 140 -13.68 -6.47 5.57
CA PHE A 140 -13.54 -7.44 6.66
C PHE A 140 -12.46 -8.45 6.26
N ALA A 141 -11.22 -8.22 6.69
CA ALA A 141 -10.22 -9.28 6.73
C ALA A 141 -10.51 -10.17 7.95
N ASN A 142 -11.42 -11.13 7.83
CA ASN A 142 -11.64 -12.14 8.87
C ASN A 142 -11.98 -13.51 8.28
N LYS A 143 -10.99 -14.40 8.19
CA LYS A 143 -11.08 -15.71 8.86
C LYS A 143 -9.77 -16.49 8.84
N LYS A 144 -9.31 -16.76 10.07
CA LYS A 144 -8.62 -17.95 10.59
C LYS A 144 -7.32 -18.41 9.92
N SER A 145 -6.26 -18.34 10.72
CA SER A 145 -5.04 -19.13 10.60
C SER A 145 -4.27 -18.88 9.31
N GLU A 146 -3.39 -17.89 9.32
CA GLU A 146 -2.04 -18.04 8.76
C GLU A 146 -1.25 -16.77 9.04
N ARG A 147 0.07 -16.92 9.04
CA ARG A 147 1.06 -15.88 9.33
C ARG A 147 0.96 -14.81 8.24
N GLN A 148 -0.01 -13.90 8.32
CA GLN A 148 -0.04 -12.72 7.48
C GLN A 148 1.18 -11.89 7.86
N LEU A 149 2.03 -11.65 6.86
CA LEU A 149 3.04 -10.60 6.85
C LEU A 149 2.57 -9.69 5.72
N SER A 150 1.87 -8.62 6.08
CA SER A 150 1.44 -7.60 5.12
C SER A 150 2.56 -6.58 4.97
N PHE A 151 3.22 -6.54 3.81
CA PHE A 151 4.11 -5.44 3.45
C PHE A 151 3.28 -4.31 2.86
N ILE A 152 3.01 -3.27 3.62
CA ILE A 152 2.38 -2.06 3.09
C ILE A 152 3.50 -1.12 2.63
N LEU A 153 3.68 -0.97 1.32
CA LEU A 153 4.59 0.02 0.75
C LEU A 153 3.74 1.19 0.24
N SER A 154 3.77 2.28 1.01
CA SER A 154 3.03 3.50 0.71
C SER A 154 4.02 4.57 0.23
N LEU A 155 3.73 5.13 -0.93
CA LEU A 155 4.65 5.97 -1.70
C LEU A 155 3.99 7.32 -2.00
N PHE A 156 4.51 8.40 -1.42
CA PHE A 156 3.97 9.76 -1.56
C PHE A 156 4.91 10.70 -2.32
#